data_AF-A0A653W883-F1
#
_entry.id   AF-A0A653W883-F1
#
_cell.length_a   1.000
_cell.length_b   1.000
_cell.length_c   1.000
_cell.angle_alpha   90.00
_cell.angle_beta   90.00
_cell.angle_gamma   90.00
#
_symmetry.space_group_name_H-M   'P 1'
#
loop_
_entity.id
_entity.type
_entity.pdbx_description
1 polymer ?
#
loop_
_entity_poly.entity_id
_entity_poly.type
_entity_poly.pdbx_seq_one_letter_code
_entity_poly.pdbx_strand_id
1 'polypeptide(L)'
;MKSPNHPSPPGKDLQFQLDLETQEVLIELNALLRSFGLPPAQGQTAIAMWEGKILIEENPDTKLPLHYLPVSLIPTFIDQILDQLSAESRVQAIQFRDGSHAMALVVSLAAMLKLSKKHGDGGIDPSHVLHNVVALKPSHGIASAHTTQGAM
;
A
#
# COMPACT_ATOMS: atom_id res chain seq x y z
N MET A 1 -0.08 27.13 -24.77
CA MET A 1 -1.00 26.03 -24.42
C MET A 1 -0.83 25.74 -22.95
N LYS A 2 -1.89 25.83 -22.15
CA LYS A 2 -1.88 25.61 -20.70
C LYS A 2 -1.93 24.09 -20.45
N SER A 3 -0.89 23.54 -19.84
CA SER A 3 -0.84 22.12 -19.47
C SER A 3 -2.02 21.78 -18.55
N PRO A 4 -2.65 20.61 -18.65
CA PRO A 4 -3.70 20.22 -17.71
C PRO A 4 -3.08 20.16 -16.31
N ASN A 5 -3.65 20.92 -15.37
CA ASN A 5 -3.43 20.67 -13.95
C ASN A 5 -4.00 19.28 -13.65
N HIS A 6 -3.16 18.24 -13.76
CA HIS A 6 -3.43 17.01 -13.03
C HIS A 6 -3.46 17.42 -11.55
N PRO A 7 -4.54 17.10 -10.80
CA PRO A 7 -4.47 17.22 -9.36
C PRO A 7 -3.32 16.33 -8.91
N SER A 8 -2.24 16.93 -8.42
CA SER A 8 -1.23 16.20 -7.68
C SER A 8 -1.96 15.44 -6.56
N PRO A 9 -1.74 14.13 -6.39
CA PRO A 9 -2.32 13.43 -5.25
C PRO A 9 -1.91 14.18 -3.97
N PRO A 10 -2.79 14.31 -2.97
CA PRO A 10 -2.41 14.88 -1.67
C PRO A 10 -1.53 13.88 -0.90
N GLY A 11 -0.36 13.56 -1.44
CA GLY A 11 0.67 12.74 -0.81
C GLY A 11 1.74 13.64 -0.22
N LYS A 12 1.39 14.52 0.73
CA LYS A 12 2.41 15.20 1.53
C LYS A 12 2.92 14.19 2.57
N ASP A 13 3.89 13.41 2.11
CA ASP A 13 4.82 12.54 2.83
C ASP A 13 4.19 11.40 3.65
N LEU A 14 3.45 10.51 2.98
CA LEU A 14 3.27 9.16 3.53
C LEU A 14 4.64 8.48 3.63
N GLN A 15 5.04 8.11 4.84
CA GLN A 15 6.31 7.45 5.10
C GLN A 15 6.09 5.96 5.20
N PHE A 16 6.75 5.21 4.32
CA PHE A 16 6.70 3.76 4.30
C PHE A 16 8.04 3.18 4.76
N GLN A 17 7.99 2.06 5.46
CA GLN A 17 9.15 1.27 5.83
C GLN A 17 8.90 -0.21 5.53
N LEU A 18 9.98 -0.99 5.41
CA LEU A 18 9.89 -2.44 5.34
C LEU A 18 10.45 -2.99 6.65
N ASP A 19 9.62 -3.65 7.44
CA ASP A 19 10.10 -4.46 8.56
C ASP A 19 10.78 -5.70 7.97
N LEU A 20 12.08 -5.86 8.20
CA LEU A 20 12.84 -6.99 7.63
C LEU A 20 12.58 -8.31 8.36
N GLU A 21 12.16 -8.27 9.62
CA GLU A 21 11.86 -9.45 10.42
C GLU A 21 10.51 -10.04 9.99
N THR A 22 9.48 -9.21 9.97
CA THR A 22 8.11 -9.64 9.63
C THR A 22 7.84 -9.59 8.12
N GLN A 23 8.63 -8.82 7.37
CA GLN A 23 8.47 -8.56 5.93
C GLN A 23 7.18 -7.84 5.58
N GLU A 24 6.60 -7.15 6.57
CA GLU A 24 5.48 -6.27 6.35
C GLU A 24 5.96 -4.89 5.89
N VAL A 25 5.21 -4.32 4.95
CA VAL A 25 5.30 -2.90 4.65
C VAL A 25 4.56 -2.18 5.76
N LEU A 26 5.22 -1.21 6.38
CA LEU A 26 4.69 -0.37 7.43
C LEU A 26 4.46 1.05 6.91
N ILE A 27 3.51 1.76 7.52
CA ILE A 27 3.23 3.17 7.23
C ILE A 27 3.21 3.99 8.52
N GLU A 28 3.78 5.20 8.49
CA GLU A 28 3.71 6.11 9.64
C GLU A 28 2.27 6.57 9.88
N LEU A 29 1.75 6.27 11.06
CA LEU A 29 0.34 6.40 11.41
C LEU A 29 -0.13 7.88 11.39
N ASN A 30 0.70 8.81 11.89
CA ASN A 30 0.33 10.21 11.90
C ASN A 30 0.33 10.80 10.49
N ALA A 31 1.24 10.38 9.61
CA ALA A 31 1.25 10.76 8.20
C ALA A 31 -0.01 10.26 7.50
N LEU A 32 -0.42 9.01 7.78
CA LEU A 32 -1.67 8.45 7.26
C LEU A 32 -2.88 9.28 7.72
N LEU A 33 -3.00 9.58 9.02
CA LEU A 33 -4.08 10.41 9.56
C LEU A 33 -4.09 11.82 8.95
N ARG A 34 -2.92 12.47 8.86
CA ARG A 34 -2.77 13.78 8.22
C ARG A 34 -3.21 13.76 6.76
N SER A 35 -2.95 12.67 6.03
CA SER A 35 -3.39 12.54 4.64
C SER A 35 -4.91 12.55 4.49
N PHE A 36 -5.64 12.10 5.52
CA PHE A 36 -7.10 12.16 5.57
C PHE A 36 -7.64 13.41 6.27
N GLY A 37 -6.78 14.32 6.72
CA GLY A 37 -7.15 15.54 7.45
C GLY A 37 -7.55 15.29 8.90
N LEU A 38 -7.15 14.16 9.49
CA LEU A 38 -7.42 13.84 10.89
C LEU A 38 -6.27 14.25 11.81
N PRO A 39 -6.58 14.61 13.08
CA PRO A 39 -5.55 14.89 14.07
C PRO A 39 -4.88 13.59 14.55
N PRO A 40 -3.59 13.64 14.95
CA PRO A 40 -2.84 12.49 15.48
C PRO A 40 -3.54 11.76 16.64
N ALA A 41 -4.35 12.47 17.44
CA ALA A 41 -5.09 11.88 18.55
C ALA A 41 -6.00 10.72 18.14
N GLN A 42 -6.49 10.68 16.89
CA GLN A 42 -7.31 9.57 16.40
C GLN A 42 -6.51 8.28 16.18
N GLY A 43 -5.19 8.36 16.13
CA GLY A 43 -4.31 7.19 16.10
C GLY A 43 -4.25 6.45 17.43
N GLN A 44 -4.67 7.07 18.54
CA GLN A 44 -4.49 6.48 19.87
C GLN A 44 -5.30 5.19 20.05
N THR A 45 -6.50 5.11 19.46
CA THR A 45 -7.32 3.90 19.47
C THR A 45 -6.63 2.75 18.73
N ALA A 46 -6.02 3.03 17.58
CA ALA A 46 -5.24 2.04 16.84
C ALA A 46 -4.01 1.57 17.62
N ILE A 47 -3.30 2.51 18.27
CA ILE A 47 -2.15 2.20 19.13
C ILE A 47 -2.53 1.27 20.28
N ALA A 48 -3.64 1.57 20.96
CA ALA A 48 -4.13 0.72 22.04
C ALA A 48 -4.66 -0.63 21.55
N MET A 49 -5.37 -0.66 20.41
CA MET A 49 -5.98 -1.89 19.89
C MET A 49 -4.95 -2.88 19.34
N TRP A 50 -3.86 -2.38 18.76
CA TRP A 50 -2.82 -3.20 18.12
C TRP A 50 -1.46 -3.08 18.81
N GLU A 51 -1.50 -2.90 20.13
CA GLU A 51 -0.31 -2.99 20.97
C GLU A 51 0.45 -4.29 20.67
N GLY A 52 1.75 -4.17 20.42
CA GLY A 52 2.62 -5.30 20.01
C GLY A 52 2.61 -5.63 18.51
N LYS A 53 1.77 -4.98 17.70
CA LYS A 53 1.82 -5.06 16.21
C LYS A 53 2.22 -3.74 15.56
N ILE A 54 2.18 -2.64 16.31
CA ILE A 54 2.71 -1.35 15.87
C ILE A 54 4.19 -1.32 16.20
N LEU A 55 5.01 -0.99 15.21
CA LEU A 55 6.42 -0.69 15.41
C LEU A 55 6.56 0.74 15.93
N ILE A 56 7.36 0.89 16.98
CA ILE A 56 7.64 2.19 17.59
C ILE A 56 9.13 2.50 17.36
N GLU A 57 9.40 3.64 16.74
CA GLU A 57 10.76 4.13 16.52
C GLU A 57 10.93 5.54 17.08
N GLU A 58 12.16 5.91 17.45
CA GLU A 58 12.48 7.27 17.85
C GLU A 58 12.72 8.14 16.62
N ASN A 59 12.00 9.26 16.51
CA ASN A 59 12.28 10.25 15.49
C ASN A 59 13.67 10.87 15.72
N PRO A 60 14.61 10.82 14.77
CA PRO A 60 15.97 11.28 14.98
C PRO A 60 16.07 12.79 15.24
N ASP A 61 15.17 13.57 14.65
CA ASP A 61 15.17 15.04 14.71
C ASP A 61 14.47 15.58 15.96
N THR A 62 13.35 14.96 16.34
CA THR A 62 12.47 15.47 17.40
C THR A 62 12.52 14.68 18.69
N LYS A 63 13.13 13.48 18.68
CA LYS A 63 13.16 12.55 19.83
C LYS A 63 11.78 12.08 20.30
N LEU A 64 10.74 12.29 19.48
CA LEU A 64 9.39 11.82 19.73
C LEU A 64 9.14 10.45 19.08
N PRO A 65 8.25 9.62 19.65
CA PRO A 65 7.95 8.31 19.08
C PRO A 65 7.17 8.43 17.76
N LEU A 66 7.65 7.72 16.74
CA LEU A 66 6.94 7.42 15.51
C LEU A 66 6.26 6.07 15.65
N HIS A 67 5.02 5.99 15.17
CA HIS A 67 4.20 4.80 15.24
C HIS A 67 3.96 4.30 13.82
N TYR A 68 4.36 3.07 13.55
CA TYR A 68 4.29 2.46 12.25
C TYR A 68 3.27 1.31 12.25
N LEU A 69 2.23 1.46 11.43
CA LEU A 69 1.15 0.50 11.28
C LEU A 69 1.45 -0.43 10.08
N PRO A 70 1.33 -1.75 10.22
CA PRO A 70 1.37 -2.65 9.08
C PRO A 70 0.29 -2.35 8.04
N VAL A 71 0.65 -2.38 6.75
CA VAL A 71 -0.28 -2.18 5.63
C VAL A 71 -1.42 -3.20 5.63
N SER A 72 -1.15 -4.40 6.15
CA SER A 72 -2.15 -5.46 6.35
C SER A 72 -3.29 -5.05 7.29
N LEU A 73 -3.06 -4.11 8.22
CA LEU A 73 -4.05 -3.62 9.19
C LEU A 73 -4.75 -2.34 8.75
N ILE A 74 -4.27 -1.68 7.69
CA ILE A 74 -4.86 -0.44 7.18
C ILE A 74 -6.35 -0.59 6.83
N PRO A 75 -6.82 -1.69 6.21
CA PRO A 75 -8.24 -1.81 5.90
C PRO A 75 -9.13 -1.68 7.13
N THR A 76 -8.82 -2.44 8.18
CA THR A 76 -9.52 -2.41 9.47
C THR A 76 -9.40 -1.05 10.14
N PHE A 77 -8.23 -0.42 10.10
CA PHE A 77 -8.04 0.92 10.65
C PHE A 77 -8.91 1.97 9.97
N ILE A 78 -8.97 1.95 8.64
CA ILE A 78 -9.78 2.91 7.90
C ILE A 78 -11.25 2.72 8.25
N ASP A 79 -11.76 1.49 8.28
CA ASP A 79 -13.15 1.22 8.63
C ASP A 79 -13.55 1.78 10.01
N GLN A 80 -12.61 1.86 10.97
CA GLN A 80 -12.85 2.44 12.30
C GLN A 80 -12.92 3.97 12.33
N ILE A 81 -12.31 4.66 11.36
CA ILE A 81 -12.25 6.12 11.32
C ILE A 81 -13.17 6.72 10.25
N LEU A 82 -13.84 5.89 9.43
CA LEU A 82 -14.68 6.33 8.30
C LEU A 82 -15.77 7.34 8.70
N ASP A 83 -16.36 7.17 9.87
CA ASP A 83 -17.42 8.02 10.41
C ASP A 83 -16.91 9.41 10.83
N GLN A 84 -15.64 9.50 11.21
CA GLN A 84 -14.95 10.73 11.62
C GLN A 84 -14.43 11.55 10.43
N LEU A 85 -14.40 10.97 9.23
CA LEU A 85 -13.91 11.63 8.03
C LEU A 85 -14.94 12.57 7.40
N SER A 86 -14.43 13.66 6.83
CA SER A 86 -15.18 14.50 5.90
C SER A 86 -15.63 13.69 4.67
N ALA A 87 -16.65 14.16 3.95
CA ALA A 87 -17.13 13.48 2.74
C ALA A 87 -16.02 13.31 1.68
N GLU A 88 -15.17 14.32 1.50
CA GLU A 88 -14.04 14.29 0.57
C GLU A 88 -12.95 13.30 1.04
N SER A 89 -12.53 13.41 2.30
CA SER A 89 -11.53 12.51 2.89
C SER A 89 -11.99 11.06 2.89
N ARG A 90 -13.29 10.81 3.06
CA ARG A 90 -13.87 9.47 3.07
C ARG A 90 -13.68 8.75 1.74
N VAL A 91 -13.85 9.44 0.61
CA VAL A 91 -13.60 8.86 -0.72
C VAL A 91 -12.14 8.44 -0.86
N GLN A 92 -11.22 9.29 -0.43
CA GLN A 92 -9.78 9.00 -0.48
C GLN A 92 -9.41 7.83 0.44
N ALA A 93 -9.94 7.80 1.65
CA ALA A 93 -9.71 6.72 2.59
C ALA A 93 -10.24 5.38 2.07
N ILE A 94 -11.44 5.34 1.46
CA ILE A 94 -11.98 4.12 0.84
C ILE A 94 -11.06 3.62 -0.28
N GLN A 95 -10.59 4.50 -1.16
CA GLN A 95 -9.65 4.12 -2.22
C GLN A 95 -8.34 3.56 -1.66
N PHE A 96 -7.82 4.19 -0.60
CA PHE A 96 -6.60 3.76 0.07
C PHE A 96 -6.78 2.41 0.77
N ARG A 97 -7.93 2.19 1.42
CA ARG A 97 -8.35 0.94 2.05
C ARG A 97 -8.35 -0.20 1.03
N ASP A 98 -9.03 0.01 -0.08
CA ASP A 98 -9.20 -0.99 -1.13
C ASP A 98 -7.85 -1.33 -1.79
N GLY A 99 -6.99 -0.32 -2.01
CA GLY A 99 -5.62 -0.52 -2.50
C GLY A 99 -4.73 -1.29 -1.50
N SER A 100 -4.85 -1.00 -0.21
CA SER A 100 -4.10 -1.69 0.85
C SER A 100 -4.52 -3.15 0.99
N HIS A 101 -5.78 -3.47 0.71
CA HIS A 101 -6.29 -4.83 0.73
C HIS A 101 -5.59 -5.73 -0.31
N ALA A 102 -5.28 -5.19 -1.49
CA ALA A 102 -4.50 -5.90 -2.50
C ALA A 102 -3.07 -6.19 -2.03
N MET A 103 -2.43 -5.23 -1.35
CA MET A 103 -1.09 -5.39 -0.78
C MET A 103 -1.07 -6.43 0.35
N ALA A 104 -2.08 -6.45 1.21
CA ALA A 104 -2.21 -7.43 2.30
C ALA A 104 -2.28 -8.87 1.78
N LEU A 105 -2.99 -9.09 0.66
CA LEU A 105 -3.07 -10.40 0.00
C LEU A 105 -1.70 -10.85 -0.55
N VAL A 106 -0.92 -9.92 -1.11
CA VAL A 106 0.44 -10.20 -1.61
C VAL A 106 1.38 -10.59 -0.45
N VAL A 107 1.35 -9.85 0.66
CA VAL A 107 2.14 -10.17 1.86
C VAL A 107 1.78 -11.55 2.41
N SER A 108 0.49 -11.86 2.51
CA SER A 108 0.00 -13.16 2.97
C SER A 108 0.48 -14.31 2.06
N LEU A 109 0.43 -14.11 0.74
CA LEU A 109 0.94 -15.09 -0.22
C LEU A 109 2.46 -15.30 -0.08
N ALA A 110 3.23 -14.22 0.07
CA ALA A 110 4.67 -14.30 0.28
C ALA A 110 5.03 -15.07 1.56
N ALA A 111 4.30 -14.84 2.65
CA ALA A 111 4.47 -15.58 3.90
C ALA A 111 4.16 -17.08 3.74
N MET A 112 3.07 -17.44 3.04
CA MET A 112 2.73 -18.84 2.75
C MET A 112 3.79 -19.54 1.90
N LEU A 113 4.31 -18.87 0.87
CA LEU A 113 5.38 -19.42 0.01
C LEU A 113 6.68 -19.64 0.80
N LYS A 114 7.00 -18.77 1.77
CA LYS A 114 8.15 -18.96 2.66
C LYS A 114 7.97 -20.14 3.60
N LEU A 115 6.77 -20.31 4.14
CA LEU A 115 6.45 -21.47 4.99
C LEU A 115 6.54 -22.77 4.20
N SER A 116 6.07 -22.78 2.95
CA SER A 116 6.19 -23.91 2.03
C SER A 116 7.64 -24.28 1.71
N LYS A 117 8.59 -23.33 1.74
CA LYS A 117 10.02 -23.62 1.57
C LYS A 117 10.69 -24.19 2.82
N LYS A 118 10.03 -24.13 3.99
CA LYS A 118 10.63 -24.54 5.28
C LYS A 118 10.32 -25.99 5.68
N HIS A 119 9.58 -26.75 4.87
CA HIS A 119 9.40 -28.19 5.07
C HIS A 119 10.20 -28.97 4.03
N GLY A 120 11.28 -29.61 4.50
CA GLY A 120 11.82 -30.87 3.99
C GLY A 120 12.20 -30.95 2.52
N ASP A 121 13.51 -31.01 2.29
CA ASP A 121 14.18 -31.79 1.23
C ASP A 121 14.27 -31.15 -0.18
N GLY A 122 15.50 -31.09 -0.70
CA GLY A 122 15.81 -30.73 -2.08
C GLY A 122 15.63 -29.24 -2.44
N GLY A 123 16.65 -28.43 -2.18
CA GLY A 123 16.66 -27.01 -2.54
C GLY A 123 16.38 -26.74 -4.03
N ILE A 124 15.38 -25.91 -4.28
CA ILE A 124 15.22 -25.22 -5.57
C ILE A 124 15.75 -23.80 -5.39
N ASP A 125 16.84 -23.51 -6.11
CA ASP A 125 17.48 -22.21 -6.22
C ASP A 125 16.43 -21.13 -6.59
N PRO A 126 16.22 -20.10 -5.73
CA PRO A 126 15.27 -19.02 -6.00
C PRO A 126 15.66 -18.15 -7.22
N SER A 127 16.86 -18.31 -7.77
CA SER A 127 17.33 -17.59 -8.97
C SER A 127 16.49 -17.91 -10.23
N HIS A 128 15.67 -18.96 -10.20
CA HIS A 128 14.81 -19.33 -11.34
C HIS A 128 13.41 -18.71 -11.33
N VAL A 129 12.94 -18.16 -10.19
CA VAL A 129 11.56 -17.62 -10.11
C VAL A 129 11.50 -16.13 -10.45
N LEU A 130 12.63 -15.41 -10.41
CA LEU A 130 12.69 -13.99 -10.76
C LEU A 130 12.89 -13.70 -12.26
N HIS A 131 13.10 -14.73 -13.09
CA HIS A 131 13.28 -14.55 -14.54
C HIS A 131 11.97 -14.46 -15.35
N ASN A 132 10.80 -14.64 -14.71
CA ASN A 132 9.50 -14.58 -15.39
C ASN A 132 8.66 -13.33 -15.08
N VAL A 133 9.23 -12.30 -14.45
CA VAL A 133 8.70 -10.94 -14.63
C VAL A 133 9.17 -10.44 -16.00
N VAL A 134 8.63 -11.06 -17.05
CA VAL A 134 8.61 -10.48 -18.39
C VAL A 134 8.00 -9.10 -18.20
N ALA A 135 8.80 -8.09 -18.52
CA ALA A 135 8.37 -6.71 -18.61
C ALA A 135 6.98 -6.66 -19.23
N LEU A 136 5.98 -6.21 -18.46
CA LEU A 136 4.70 -5.79 -18.99
C LEU A 136 4.99 -4.61 -19.92
N LYS A 137 5.25 -4.96 -21.18
CA LYS A 137 5.34 -4.03 -22.29
C LYS A 137 4.00 -3.30 -22.33
N PRO A 138 3.97 -1.96 -22.40
CA PRO A 138 2.71 -1.25 -22.53
C PRO A 138 2.02 -1.74 -23.81
N SER A 139 0.82 -2.31 -23.64
CA SER A 139 -0.06 -2.69 -24.74
C SER A 139 -0.24 -1.51 -25.68
N HIS A 140 0.36 -1.59 -26.87
CA HIS A 140 -0.06 -0.76 -27.98
C HIS A 140 -1.47 -1.18 -28.37
N GLY A 141 -2.31 -0.17 -28.52
CA GLY A 141 -3.74 -0.31 -28.77
C GLY A 141 -4.06 -1.25 -29.93
N ILE A 142 -5.04 -2.10 -29.64
CA ILE A 142 -6.15 -2.53 -30.49
C ILE A 142 -5.98 -2.16 -31.98
N ALA A 143 -5.73 -3.19 -32.78
CA ALA A 143 -5.93 -3.17 -34.21
C ALA A 143 -7.39 -2.77 -34.51
N SER A 144 -7.58 -1.64 -35.19
CA SER A 144 -8.82 -1.35 -35.88
C SER A 144 -8.73 -1.96 -37.28
N ALA A 145 -9.44 -3.07 -37.50
CA ALA A 145 -9.69 -3.62 -38.80
C ALA A 145 -11.05 -3.12 -39.31
N HIS A 146 -11.04 -2.32 -40.37
CA HIS A 146 -12.20 -2.17 -41.25
C HIS A 146 -11.72 -2.13 -42.71
N THR A 147 -11.74 -3.31 -43.32
CA THR A 147 -12.27 -3.71 -44.63
C THR A 147 -12.79 -2.60 -45.59
N THR A 148 -12.11 -2.47 -46.75
CA THR A 148 -12.63 -2.48 -48.15
C THR A 148 -13.28 -1.24 -48.84
N GLN A 149 -12.81 -1.04 -50.09
CA GLN A 149 -13.43 -0.43 -51.32
C GLN A 149 -13.51 1.10 -51.54
N GLY A 150 -12.76 1.57 -52.56
CA GLY A 150 -13.34 2.16 -53.79
C GLY A 150 -13.56 3.68 -53.92
N ALA A 151 -13.11 4.23 -55.07
CA ALA A 151 -13.43 5.53 -55.71
C ALA A 151 -12.85 6.81 -55.04
N MET A 152 -12.21 7.76 -55.72
CA MET A 152 -12.14 8.14 -57.15
C MET A 152 -10.71 8.50 -57.56
#